data_AF-A0AAU6VWN0-F1
#
_entry.id   AF-A0AAU6VWN0-F1
#
_cell.length_a   1.000
_cell.length_b   1.000
_cell.length_c   1.000
_cell.angle_alpha   90.00
_cell.angle_beta   90.00
_cell.angle_gamma   90.00
#
_symmetry.space_group_name_H-M   'P 1'
#
loop_
_entity.id
_entity.type
_entity.pdbx_description
1 polymer ?
#
loop_
_entity_poly.entity_id
_entity_poly.type
_entity_poly.pdbx_seq_one_letter_code
_entity_poly.pdbx_strand_id
1 'polypeptide(L)'
;MLHLEIAVAPEQVRTLADLNLLEARIGFDKGAVLSRFPSKWFRLVANNLADVEGHVDRATEKLKRIKESRLVGFGRAFDGENWSMAAQRSHQVQPFHRVIDGVSDERPYFINDLQQMGDMDFQFQTQYPRDAHSLAKAARALLTDAEKVTLFDNFICPTRVGCVKTLTEMMQLCTKADVEFHVFAEEDKKPLRQQRDKALEDLKARLPAHIKLYWYWLDDNGSGYLHQRGLFTAKGGLIYDRGFEEPNDRLQIQVLTDITPMPQRGLEAKARDFNPAQLGPELALVGIPWKSYP
;
A
#
# COMPACT_ATOMS: atom_id res chain seq x y z
N MET A 1 -2.17 8.16 5.97
CA MET A 1 -1.48 7.31 4.99
C MET A 1 -0.05 7.25 5.40
N LEU A 2 0.54 6.05 5.39
CA LEU A 2 1.93 5.85 5.79
C LEU A 2 2.88 6.35 4.72
N HIS A 3 2.66 5.91 3.48
CA HIS A 3 3.49 6.33 2.36
C HIS A 3 3.32 7.82 2.07
N LEU A 4 4.42 8.56 2.01
CA LEU A 4 4.46 9.97 1.63
C LEU A 4 4.31 10.08 0.10
N GLU A 5 3.27 10.75 -0.37
CA GLU A 5 3.09 10.99 -1.80
C GLU A 5 3.91 12.22 -2.23
N ILE A 6 4.92 12.01 -3.08
CA ILE A 6 5.77 13.07 -3.63
C ILE A 6 5.41 13.28 -5.09
N ALA A 7 5.02 14.50 -5.47
CA ALA A 7 4.80 14.90 -6.85
C ALA A 7 6.06 15.59 -7.39
N VAL A 8 6.56 15.16 -8.54
CA VAL A 8 7.75 15.73 -9.18
C VAL A 8 7.37 16.15 -10.59
N ALA A 9 7.66 17.38 -10.98
CA ALA A 9 7.47 17.81 -12.37
C ALA A 9 8.39 17.01 -13.30
N PRO A 10 7.91 16.55 -14.47
CA PRO A 10 8.75 15.82 -15.42
C PRO A 10 10.05 16.54 -15.80
N GLU A 11 10.02 17.87 -15.84
CA GLU A 11 11.14 18.77 -16.18
C GLU A 11 12.21 18.85 -15.07
N GLN A 12 11.90 18.34 -13.87
CA GLN A 12 12.84 18.24 -12.75
C GLN A 12 13.70 16.97 -12.81
N VAL A 13 13.36 16.02 -13.69
CA VAL A 13 14.19 14.85 -13.96
C VAL A 13 14.96 15.09 -15.26
N ARG A 14 16.17 15.62 -15.12
CA ARG A 14 16.99 16.12 -16.24
C ARG A 14 18.09 15.13 -16.63
N THR A 15 18.49 14.28 -15.69
CA THR A 15 19.64 13.38 -15.82
C THR A 15 19.35 11.99 -15.24
N LEU A 16 20.21 11.01 -15.55
CA LEU A 16 20.22 9.72 -14.87
C LEU A 16 20.52 9.85 -13.36
N ALA A 17 21.24 10.90 -12.94
CA ALA A 17 21.51 11.15 -11.52
C ALA A 17 20.22 11.51 -10.76
N ASP A 18 19.33 12.28 -11.36
CA ASP A 18 18.01 12.60 -10.79
C ASP A 18 17.16 11.34 -10.61
N LEU A 19 17.17 10.45 -11.61
CA LEU A 19 16.51 9.13 -11.47
C LEU A 19 17.13 8.28 -10.37
N ASN A 20 18.46 8.30 -10.20
CA ASN A 20 19.13 7.57 -9.12
C ASN A 20 18.69 8.10 -7.75
N LEU A 21 18.56 9.42 -7.61
CA LEU A 21 18.07 10.05 -6.38
C LEU A 21 16.64 9.58 -6.07
N LEU A 22 15.73 9.64 -7.03
CA LEU A 22 14.35 9.14 -6.86
C LEU A 22 14.34 7.65 -6.51
N GLU A 23 15.12 6.83 -7.21
CA GLU A 23 15.20 5.39 -6.96
C GLU A 23 15.73 5.07 -5.54
N ALA A 24 16.69 5.86 -5.07
CA ALA A 24 17.32 5.72 -3.77
C ALA A 24 16.41 6.18 -2.61
N ARG A 25 15.52 7.15 -2.83
CA ARG A 25 14.71 7.74 -1.76
C ARG A 25 13.25 7.29 -1.74
N ILE A 26 12.72 6.87 -2.88
CA ILE A 26 11.31 6.47 -3.05
C ILE A 26 11.20 4.95 -3.19
N GLY A 27 10.16 4.40 -2.56
CA GLY A 27 9.81 2.98 -2.54
C GLY A 27 8.73 2.70 -1.50
N PHE A 28 7.85 1.73 -1.77
CA PHE A 28 6.87 1.30 -0.76
C PHE A 28 7.54 0.77 0.51
N ASP A 29 8.73 0.18 0.39
CA ASP A 29 9.61 -0.26 1.47
C ASP A 29 10.29 0.89 2.23
N LYS A 30 10.30 2.11 1.65
CA LYS A 30 10.93 3.32 2.21
C LYS A 30 9.92 4.30 2.81
N GLY A 31 8.63 4.00 2.74
CA GLY A 31 7.58 4.88 3.24
C GLY A 31 7.36 6.14 2.39
N ALA A 32 7.86 6.20 1.16
CA ALA A 32 7.64 7.32 0.24
C ALA A 32 7.35 6.79 -1.18
N VAL A 33 6.41 7.39 -1.88
CA VAL A 33 5.96 6.97 -3.22
C VAL A 33 5.90 8.16 -4.16
N LEU A 34 6.19 7.90 -5.43
CA LEU A 34 6.10 8.89 -6.50
C LEU A 34 4.66 8.95 -6.99
N SER A 35 4.11 10.17 -7.09
CA SER A 35 2.79 10.37 -7.68
C SER A 35 2.82 10.19 -9.19
N ARG A 36 1.86 9.44 -9.73
CA ARG A 36 1.59 9.35 -11.18
C ARG A 36 0.83 10.60 -11.64
N PHE A 37 1.49 11.74 -11.58
CA PHE A 37 0.91 13.04 -11.91
C PHE A 37 1.82 13.86 -12.84
N PRO A 38 1.44 14.08 -14.11
CA PRO A 38 0.21 13.61 -14.75
C PRO A 38 0.22 12.10 -15.05
N SER A 39 -0.87 11.56 -15.57
CA SER A 39 -0.93 10.14 -15.98
C SER A 39 0.17 9.77 -17.00
N LYS A 40 0.62 10.74 -17.80
CA LYS A 40 1.70 10.62 -18.80
C LYS A 40 3.11 10.92 -18.25
N TRP A 41 3.28 11.09 -16.93
CA TRP A 41 4.57 11.48 -16.31
C TRP A 41 5.76 10.68 -16.84
N PHE A 42 5.64 9.35 -16.90
CA PHE A 42 6.70 8.46 -17.41
C PHE A 42 7.13 8.77 -18.84
N ARG A 43 6.16 9.03 -19.71
CA ARG A 43 6.44 9.33 -21.12
C ARG A 43 7.18 10.66 -21.24
N LEU A 44 6.79 11.65 -20.45
CA LEU A 44 7.43 12.97 -20.44
C LEU A 44 8.88 12.88 -19.95
N VAL A 45 9.13 12.18 -18.84
CA VAL A 45 10.50 11.98 -18.34
C VAL A 45 11.35 11.16 -19.31
N ALA A 46 10.79 10.11 -19.92
CA ALA A 46 11.52 9.31 -20.92
C ALA A 46 11.96 10.16 -22.12
N ASN A 47 11.08 11.03 -22.62
CA ASN A 47 11.40 11.96 -23.71
C ASN A 47 12.51 12.94 -23.30
N ASN A 48 12.39 13.56 -22.11
CA ASN A 48 13.39 14.50 -21.60
C ASN A 48 14.79 13.87 -21.51
N LEU A 49 14.89 12.63 -21.05
CA LEU A 49 16.18 11.93 -20.91
C LEU A 49 16.75 11.46 -22.25
N ALA A 50 15.88 11.11 -23.21
CA ALA A 50 16.32 10.73 -24.56
C ALA A 50 17.01 11.89 -25.29
N ASP A 51 16.49 13.11 -25.09
CA ASP A 51 17.04 14.32 -25.71
C ASP A 51 18.40 14.75 -25.12
N VAL A 52 18.70 14.36 -23.87
CA VAL A 52 19.86 14.85 -23.11
C VAL A 52 21.03 13.86 -23.10
N GLU A 53 20.80 12.57 -22.86
CA GLU A 53 21.91 11.65 -22.50
C GLU A 53 22.29 10.60 -23.55
N GLY A 54 21.49 10.39 -24.61
CA GLY A 54 21.77 9.33 -25.61
C GLY A 54 21.77 7.89 -25.06
N HIS A 55 21.64 7.69 -23.74
CA HIS A 55 21.62 6.41 -23.02
C HIS A 55 20.19 5.91 -22.79
N VAL A 56 19.40 5.86 -23.85
CA VAL A 56 17.95 5.55 -23.83
C VAL A 56 17.65 4.24 -23.11
N ASP A 57 18.46 3.20 -23.31
CA ASP A 57 18.22 1.87 -22.73
C ASP A 57 18.33 1.86 -21.20
N ARG A 58 19.36 2.52 -20.63
CA ARG A 58 19.57 2.56 -19.18
C ARG A 58 18.50 3.39 -18.48
N ALA A 59 18.11 4.50 -19.07
CA ALA A 59 17.01 5.34 -18.58
C ALA A 59 15.68 4.58 -18.62
N THR A 60 15.41 3.86 -19.71
CA THR A 60 14.19 3.05 -19.90
C THR A 60 14.06 1.97 -18.82
N GLU A 61 15.13 1.20 -18.57
CA GLU A 61 15.11 0.15 -17.56
C GLU A 61 14.92 0.71 -16.13
N LYS A 62 15.50 1.87 -15.83
CA LYS A 62 15.27 2.56 -14.54
C LYS A 62 13.84 3.05 -14.40
N LEU A 63 13.29 3.69 -15.43
CA LEU A 63 11.91 4.14 -15.45
C LEU A 63 10.94 2.97 -15.29
N LYS A 64 11.20 1.83 -15.95
CA LYS A 64 10.41 0.62 -15.77
C LYS A 64 10.37 0.17 -14.31
N ARG A 65 11.53 0.10 -13.64
CA ARG A 65 11.60 -0.25 -12.20
C ARG A 65 10.87 0.74 -11.30
N ILE A 66 10.94 2.05 -11.58
CA ILE A 66 10.18 3.06 -10.83
C ILE A 66 8.67 2.85 -11.03
N LYS A 67 8.24 2.59 -12.28
CA LYS A 67 6.83 2.36 -12.61
C LYS A 67 6.25 1.16 -11.86
N GLU A 68 7.01 0.09 -11.76
CA GLU A 68 6.58 -1.17 -11.15
C GLU A 68 6.51 -1.09 -9.61
N SER A 69 7.48 -0.44 -8.96
CA SER A 69 7.65 -0.56 -7.50
C SER A 69 7.63 0.75 -6.70
N ARG A 70 7.43 1.92 -7.34
CA ARG A 70 7.53 3.23 -6.64
C ARG A 70 6.38 4.17 -6.94
N LEU A 71 5.56 3.84 -7.94
CA LEU A 71 4.54 4.73 -8.48
C LEU A 71 3.15 4.41 -7.95
N VAL A 72 2.44 5.47 -7.52
CA VAL A 72 1.04 5.40 -7.10
C VAL A 72 0.20 6.41 -7.88
N GLY A 73 -1.03 6.01 -8.25
CA GLY A 73 -2.01 6.92 -8.83
C GLY A 73 -3.19 7.09 -7.88
N PHE A 74 -3.50 8.32 -7.49
CA PHE A 74 -4.69 8.65 -6.68
C PHE A 74 -5.82 9.29 -7.50
N GLY A 75 -5.85 9.04 -8.81
CA GLY A 75 -6.93 9.52 -9.68
C GLY A 75 -7.01 11.04 -9.85
N ARG A 76 -5.90 11.76 -9.66
CA ARG A 76 -5.84 13.22 -9.77
C ARG A 76 -6.05 13.67 -11.22
N ALA A 77 -6.92 14.66 -11.43
CA ALA A 77 -7.17 15.25 -12.74
C ALA A 77 -6.02 16.18 -13.16
N PHE A 78 -5.65 16.12 -14.45
CA PHE A 78 -4.68 17.03 -15.05
C PHE A 78 -5.31 17.67 -16.29
N ASP A 79 -5.45 18.99 -16.26
CA ASP A 79 -6.16 19.81 -17.26
C ASP A 79 -5.24 20.51 -18.27
N GLY A 80 -3.95 20.12 -18.34
CA GLY A 80 -3.11 20.40 -19.51
C GLY A 80 -2.45 21.77 -19.61
N GLU A 81 -2.80 22.74 -18.75
CA GLU A 81 -2.39 24.14 -18.98
C GLU A 81 -1.05 24.54 -18.35
N ASN A 82 -0.61 23.89 -17.27
CA ASN A 82 0.74 24.03 -16.66
C ASN A 82 0.87 22.99 -15.53
N TRP A 83 2.01 22.30 -15.42
CA TRP A 83 2.21 21.31 -14.36
C TRP A 83 2.15 21.90 -12.96
N SER A 84 2.83 23.01 -12.69
CA SER A 84 2.88 23.63 -11.36
C SER A 84 1.50 24.07 -10.90
N MET A 85 0.73 24.77 -11.75
CA MET A 85 -0.64 25.17 -11.44
C MET A 85 -1.57 23.97 -11.21
N ALA A 86 -1.45 22.93 -12.03
CA ALA A 86 -2.24 21.71 -11.87
C ALA A 86 -1.87 20.95 -10.57
N ALA A 87 -0.59 20.92 -10.20
CA ALA A 87 -0.11 20.35 -8.95
C ALA A 87 -0.61 21.14 -7.75
N GLN A 88 -0.59 22.47 -7.79
CA GLN A 88 -1.14 23.35 -6.74
C GLN A 88 -2.64 23.12 -6.55
N ARG A 89 -3.43 23.10 -7.63
CA ARG A 89 -4.87 22.78 -7.59
C ARG A 89 -5.12 21.39 -7.00
N SER A 90 -4.36 20.40 -7.47
CA SER A 90 -4.45 19.03 -6.95
C SER A 90 -4.09 18.95 -5.47
N HIS A 91 -3.11 19.72 -5.02
CA HIS A 91 -2.67 19.80 -3.62
C HIS A 91 -3.78 20.36 -2.72
N GLN A 92 -4.52 21.37 -3.18
CA GLN A 92 -5.64 21.95 -2.42
C GLN A 92 -6.79 20.95 -2.20
N VAL A 93 -7.05 20.08 -3.18
CA VAL A 93 -8.10 19.05 -3.07
C VAL A 93 -7.63 17.85 -2.25
N GLN A 94 -6.42 17.37 -2.54
CA GLN A 94 -5.79 16.27 -1.83
C GLN A 94 -4.30 16.61 -1.66
N PRO A 95 -3.83 16.96 -0.45
CA PRO A 95 -2.44 17.36 -0.27
C PRO A 95 -1.44 16.27 -0.68
N PHE A 96 -0.41 16.69 -1.39
CA PHE A 96 0.83 15.91 -1.52
C PHE A 96 1.66 16.09 -0.25
N HIS A 97 2.55 15.14 0.04
CA HIS A 97 3.57 15.37 1.06
C HIS A 97 4.56 16.45 0.59
N ARG A 98 5.02 16.34 -0.66
CA ARG A 98 5.89 17.32 -1.34
C ARG A 98 5.50 17.49 -2.79
N VAL A 99 5.74 18.69 -3.31
CA VAL A 99 5.62 19.06 -4.72
C VAL A 99 6.94 19.68 -5.15
N ILE A 100 7.59 19.07 -6.15
CA ILE A 100 8.84 19.55 -6.73
C ILE A 100 8.51 20.08 -8.12
N ASP A 101 8.47 21.40 -8.29
CA ASP A 101 7.86 22.03 -9.47
C ASP A 101 8.79 22.92 -10.30
N GLY A 102 9.99 23.26 -9.80
CA GLY A 102 10.91 24.15 -10.48
C GLY A 102 10.59 25.64 -10.38
N VAL A 103 9.57 26.02 -9.61
CA VAL A 103 9.03 27.38 -9.57
C VAL A 103 9.07 27.95 -8.16
N SER A 104 8.46 27.23 -7.20
CA SER A 104 8.24 27.73 -5.84
C SER A 104 9.09 27.00 -4.81
N ASP A 105 9.63 27.72 -3.82
CA ASP A 105 10.30 27.15 -2.64
C ASP A 105 9.52 27.49 -1.35
N GLU A 106 8.23 27.15 -1.35
CA GLU A 106 7.32 27.36 -0.23
C GLU A 106 7.25 26.12 0.68
N ARG A 107 8.28 25.97 1.52
CA ARG A 107 8.36 24.88 2.48
C ARG A 107 7.22 24.94 3.53
N PRO A 108 6.73 23.79 4.02
CA PRO A 108 7.27 22.44 3.81
C PRO A 108 6.74 21.73 2.57
N TYR A 109 5.83 22.30 1.78
CA TYR A 109 5.12 21.54 0.74
C TYR A 109 5.75 21.66 -0.65
N PHE A 110 6.21 22.85 -1.02
CA PHE A 110 6.78 23.12 -2.34
C PHE A 110 8.29 23.26 -2.22
N ILE A 111 9.01 22.56 -3.09
CA ILE A 111 10.47 22.59 -3.18
C ILE A 111 10.82 22.92 -4.62
N ASN A 112 11.71 23.88 -4.83
CA ASN A 112 12.01 24.35 -6.18
C ASN A 112 12.74 23.27 -6.98
N ASP A 113 13.83 22.72 -6.46
CA ASP A 113 14.67 21.77 -7.20
C ASP A 113 14.74 20.40 -6.50
N LEU A 114 14.69 19.32 -7.30
CA LEU A 114 14.76 17.94 -6.83
C LEU A 114 16.00 17.67 -5.95
N GLN A 115 17.13 18.30 -6.26
CA GLN A 115 18.39 18.14 -5.52
C GLN A 115 18.36 18.79 -4.12
N GLN A 116 17.36 19.62 -3.83
CA GLN A 116 17.20 20.27 -2.53
C GLN A 116 16.39 19.44 -1.52
N MET A 117 15.93 18.25 -1.91
CA MET A 117 15.26 17.34 -1.00
C MET A 117 16.23 16.81 0.06
N GLY A 118 15.86 16.96 1.33
CA GLY A 118 16.63 16.48 2.48
C GLY A 118 15.94 15.34 3.22
N ASP A 119 16.57 14.83 4.28
CA ASP A 119 16.02 13.72 5.08
C ASP A 119 14.67 14.02 5.73
N MET A 120 14.44 15.28 6.07
CA MET A 120 13.16 15.76 6.61
C MET A 120 11.99 15.61 5.63
N ASP A 121 12.26 15.52 4.33
CA ASP A 121 11.24 15.34 3.28
C ASP A 121 10.77 13.89 3.12
N PHE A 122 11.39 12.97 3.89
CA PHE A 122 11.09 11.55 3.89
C PHE A 122 10.72 11.03 5.29
N GLN A 123 10.45 11.93 6.25
CA GLN A 123 9.97 11.54 7.57
C GLN A 123 8.47 11.24 7.55
N PHE A 124 8.12 9.97 7.78
CA PHE A 124 6.74 9.51 7.88
C PHE A 124 6.40 9.06 9.30
N GLN A 125 5.11 9.15 9.65
CA GLN A 125 4.60 8.64 10.91
C GLN A 125 4.38 7.12 10.82
N THR A 126 4.82 6.40 11.85
CA THR A 126 4.58 4.96 12.02
C THR A 126 3.48 4.67 13.03
N GLN A 127 3.10 5.65 13.85
CA GLN A 127 2.13 5.47 14.92
C GLN A 127 0.73 5.87 14.48
N TYR A 128 -0.21 4.94 14.62
CA TYR A 128 -1.60 5.14 14.21
C TYR A 128 -2.55 4.76 15.34
N PRO A 129 -3.66 5.50 15.53
CA PRO A 129 -4.77 5.02 16.35
C PRO A 129 -5.28 3.68 15.83
N ARG A 130 -5.86 2.88 16.73
CA ARG A 130 -6.32 1.52 16.42
C ARG A 130 -7.76 1.48 15.90
N ASP A 131 -8.31 2.59 15.45
CA ASP A 131 -9.59 2.58 14.74
C ASP A 131 -9.43 2.05 13.31
N ALA A 132 -10.48 1.42 12.80
CA ALA A 132 -10.54 0.79 11.48
C ALA A 132 -10.14 1.75 10.35
N HIS A 133 -10.57 3.00 10.43
CA HIS A 133 -10.27 4.01 9.42
C HIS A 133 -8.77 4.34 9.42
N SER A 134 -8.16 4.58 10.59
CA SER A 134 -6.72 4.84 10.72
C SER A 134 -5.86 3.67 10.23
N LEU A 135 -6.22 2.44 10.63
CA LEU A 135 -5.54 1.21 10.20
C LEU A 135 -5.60 1.01 8.68
N ALA A 136 -6.77 1.22 8.07
CA ALA A 136 -6.95 1.13 6.61
C ALA A 136 -6.23 2.27 5.88
N LYS A 137 -6.36 3.51 6.37
CA LYS A 137 -5.76 4.70 5.78
C LYS A 137 -4.24 4.62 5.75
N ALA A 138 -3.59 3.94 6.69
CA ALA A 138 -2.15 3.68 6.67
C ALA A 138 -1.74 2.97 5.36
N ALA A 139 -2.51 1.97 4.92
CA ALA A 139 -2.27 1.15 3.74
C ALA A 139 -2.78 1.74 2.41
N ARG A 140 -3.39 2.94 2.42
CA ARG A 140 -4.08 3.52 1.25
C ARG A 140 -3.25 3.47 -0.05
N ALA A 141 -1.95 3.79 0.00
CA ALA A 141 -1.09 3.78 -1.18
C ALA A 141 -0.92 2.39 -1.80
N LEU A 142 -0.91 1.33 -0.98
CA LEU A 142 -0.85 -0.06 -1.44
C LEU A 142 -2.19 -0.48 -2.04
N LEU A 143 -3.30 -0.13 -1.39
CA LEU A 143 -4.63 -0.61 -1.73
C LEU A 143 -5.23 0.04 -2.99
N THR A 144 -4.95 1.33 -3.24
CA THR A 144 -5.64 2.11 -4.29
C THR A 144 -5.56 1.47 -5.68
N ASP A 145 -4.38 0.98 -6.08
CA ASP A 145 -4.09 0.43 -7.43
C ASP A 145 -3.82 -1.09 -7.37
N ALA A 146 -4.27 -1.78 -6.31
CA ALA A 146 -4.04 -3.21 -6.11
C ALA A 146 -5.06 -4.05 -6.89
N GLU A 147 -4.56 -5.07 -7.59
CA GLU A 147 -5.37 -6.15 -8.18
C GLU A 147 -5.46 -7.35 -7.23
N LYS A 148 -4.43 -7.52 -6.40
CA LYS A 148 -4.37 -8.54 -5.36
C LYS A 148 -3.84 -7.95 -4.07
N VAL A 149 -4.56 -8.21 -2.99
CA VAL A 149 -4.21 -7.87 -1.61
C VAL A 149 -4.10 -9.16 -0.82
N THR A 150 -2.98 -9.36 -0.14
CA THR A 150 -2.79 -10.46 0.79
C THR A 150 -2.62 -9.91 2.20
N LEU A 151 -3.46 -10.36 3.12
CA LEU A 151 -3.41 -10.03 4.54
C LEU A 151 -3.16 -11.31 5.34
N PHE A 152 -2.27 -11.23 6.32
CA PHE A 152 -2.00 -12.32 7.26
C PHE A 152 -2.01 -11.77 8.69
N ASP A 153 -2.77 -12.42 9.56
CA ASP A 153 -2.89 -12.05 10.97
C ASP A 153 -3.44 -13.27 11.73
N ASN A 154 -2.71 -13.71 12.75
CA ASN A 154 -3.08 -14.88 13.52
C ASN A 154 -4.30 -14.66 14.42
N PHE A 155 -4.59 -13.43 14.80
CA PHE A 155 -5.73 -13.07 15.65
C PHE A 155 -6.96 -12.60 14.87
N ILE A 156 -6.86 -12.37 13.56
CA ILE A 156 -8.00 -11.99 12.73
C ILE A 156 -9.09 -13.07 12.74
N CYS A 157 -10.34 -12.66 12.81
CA CYS A 157 -11.48 -13.57 12.88
C CYS A 157 -12.74 -12.86 12.36
N PRO A 158 -13.55 -13.48 11.50
CA PRO A 158 -14.74 -12.84 10.93
C PRO A 158 -15.85 -12.63 11.96
N THR A 159 -15.82 -13.32 13.10
CA THR A 159 -16.78 -13.11 14.20
C THR A 159 -16.45 -11.88 15.05
N ARG A 160 -15.30 -11.25 14.85
CA ARG A 160 -14.87 -10.05 15.60
C ARG A 160 -15.24 -8.81 14.80
N VAL A 161 -16.17 -8.03 15.33
CA VAL A 161 -16.71 -6.83 14.66
C VAL A 161 -15.61 -5.84 14.28
N GLY A 162 -14.61 -5.64 15.16
CA GLY A 162 -13.47 -4.77 14.89
C GLY A 162 -12.64 -5.21 13.67
N CYS A 163 -12.37 -6.51 13.51
CA CYS A 163 -11.69 -7.05 12.34
C CYS A 163 -12.51 -6.81 11.06
N VAL A 164 -13.82 -7.10 11.10
CA VAL A 164 -14.72 -6.91 9.95
C VAL A 164 -14.78 -5.44 9.53
N LYS A 165 -14.82 -4.52 10.51
CA LYS A 165 -14.82 -3.08 10.25
C LYS A 165 -13.55 -2.64 9.52
N THR A 166 -12.36 -3.01 10.03
CA THR A 166 -11.09 -2.69 9.39
C THR A 166 -10.96 -3.28 7.99
N LEU A 167 -11.34 -4.56 7.80
CA LEU A 167 -11.32 -5.19 6.48
C LEU A 167 -12.22 -4.47 5.48
N THR A 168 -13.41 -4.06 5.92
CA THR A 168 -14.36 -3.32 5.07
C THR A 168 -13.77 -1.97 4.65
N GLU A 169 -13.19 -1.21 5.58
CA GLU A 169 -12.50 0.06 5.29
C GLU A 169 -11.33 -0.14 4.30
N MET A 170 -10.55 -1.22 4.44
CA MET A 170 -9.47 -1.54 3.50
C MET A 170 -9.99 -1.87 2.10
N MET A 171 -11.05 -2.67 2.02
CA MET A 171 -11.68 -3.05 0.75
C MET A 171 -12.27 -1.83 0.01
N GLN A 172 -12.82 -0.86 0.74
CA GLN A 172 -13.33 0.40 0.17
C GLN A 172 -12.23 1.28 -0.45
N LEU A 173 -10.98 1.15 0.01
CA LEU A 173 -9.84 1.88 -0.57
C LEU A 173 -9.35 1.27 -1.90
N CYS A 174 -9.78 0.05 -2.24
CA CYS A 174 -9.39 -0.59 -3.49
C CYS A 174 -10.23 -0.02 -4.65
N THR A 175 -9.60 0.52 -5.69
CA THR A 175 -10.31 1.24 -6.78
C THR A 175 -10.33 0.51 -8.12
N LYS A 176 -9.64 -0.64 -8.24
CA LYS A 176 -9.69 -1.47 -9.44
C LYS A 176 -11.05 -2.14 -9.58
N ALA A 177 -11.44 -2.40 -10.83
CA ALA A 177 -12.73 -3.02 -11.14
C ALA A 177 -12.85 -4.47 -10.68
N ASP A 178 -11.72 -5.16 -10.45
CA ASP A 178 -11.66 -6.53 -9.95
C ASP A 178 -10.45 -6.66 -9.03
N VAL A 179 -10.70 -7.04 -7.77
CA VAL A 179 -9.69 -7.11 -6.71
C VAL A 179 -9.83 -8.42 -5.97
N GLU A 180 -8.74 -9.20 -5.93
CA GLU A 180 -8.63 -10.37 -5.09
C GLU A 180 -8.12 -9.98 -3.70
N PHE A 181 -8.91 -10.27 -2.66
CA PHE A 181 -8.57 -9.99 -1.28
C PHE A 181 -8.41 -11.30 -0.51
N HIS A 182 -7.18 -11.67 -0.21
CA HIS A 182 -6.82 -12.92 0.48
C HIS A 182 -6.53 -12.64 1.94
N VAL A 183 -7.23 -13.33 2.84
CA VAL A 183 -7.01 -13.27 4.29
C VAL A 183 -6.53 -14.63 4.78
N PHE A 184 -5.33 -14.65 5.35
CA PHE A 184 -4.73 -15.82 5.99
C PHE A 184 -4.85 -15.67 7.51
N ALA A 185 -5.63 -16.55 8.13
CA ALA A 185 -5.92 -16.54 9.56
C ALA A 185 -5.56 -17.88 10.19
N GLU A 186 -5.04 -17.85 11.41
CA GLU A 186 -4.81 -19.06 12.21
C GLU A 186 -6.14 -19.74 12.58
N GLU A 187 -6.20 -21.06 12.52
CA GLU A 187 -7.36 -21.87 12.89
C GLU A 187 -7.44 -22.10 14.42
N ASP A 188 -6.29 -22.22 15.08
CA ASP A 188 -6.22 -22.53 16.51
C ASP A 188 -6.86 -21.43 17.38
N LYS A 189 -7.47 -21.85 18.50
CA LYS A 189 -8.11 -20.98 19.52
C LYS A 189 -9.16 -20.02 18.96
N LYS A 190 -9.82 -20.36 17.84
CA LYS A 190 -10.94 -19.60 17.27
C LYS A 190 -12.31 -20.15 17.68
N PRO A 191 -13.38 -19.34 17.62
CA PRO A 191 -14.76 -19.82 17.75
C PRO A 191 -15.07 -20.93 16.75
N LEU A 192 -16.08 -21.77 16.98
CA LEU A 192 -16.39 -22.91 16.12
C LEU A 192 -16.52 -22.53 14.62
N ARG A 193 -16.02 -23.40 13.73
CA ARG A 193 -15.99 -23.17 12.27
C ARG A 193 -17.33 -22.69 11.71
N GLN A 194 -18.43 -23.33 12.10
CA GLN A 194 -19.78 -22.95 11.67
C GLN A 194 -20.16 -21.49 11.97
N GLN A 195 -19.73 -20.96 13.13
CA GLN A 195 -19.98 -19.57 13.51
C GLN A 195 -19.19 -18.61 12.62
N ARG A 196 -17.95 -18.99 12.29
CA ARG A 196 -17.06 -18.19 11.44
C ARG A 196 -17.53 -18.19 9.99
N ASP A 197 -17.94 -19.33 9.47
CA ASP A 197 -18.52 -19.45 8.12
C ASP A 197 -19.81 -18.62 8.02
N LYS A 198 -20.70 -18.67 9.03
CA LYS A 198 -21.88 -17.80 9.09
C LYS A 198 -21.51 -16.31 9.08
N ALA A 199 -20.51 -15.91 9.86
CA ALA A 199 -20.04 -14.52 9.88
C ALA A 199 -19.43 -14.08 8.53
N LEU A 200 -18.80 -14.99 7.78
CA LEU A 200 -18.30 -14.72 6.43
C LEU A 200 -19.44 -14.59 5.42
N GLU A 201 -20.50 -15.37 5.52
CA GLU A 201 -21.72 -15.17 4.71
C GLU A 201 -22.39 -13.81 5.01
N ASP A 202 -22.46 -13.43 6.29
CA ASP A 202 -22.98 -12.10 6.69
C ASP A 202 -22.08 -10.95 6.21
N LEU A 203 -20.76 -11.18 6.09
CA LEU A 203 -19.82 -10.23 5.50
C LEU A 203 -19.99 -10.17 3.98
N LYS A 204 -20.16 -11.31 3.31
CA LYS A 204 -20.35 -11.41 1.85
C LYS A 204 -21.46 -10.49 1.35
N ALA A 205 -22.58 -10.42 2.08
CA ALA A 205 -23.71 -9.55 1.74
C ALA A 205 -23.38 -8.04 1.76
N ARG A 206 -22.25 -7.65 2.36
CA ARG A 206 -21.81 -6.26 2.52
C ARG A 206 -20.50 -5.94 1.80
N LEU A 207 -19.93 -6.91 1.07
CA LEU A 207 -18.68 -6.69 0.33
C LEU A 207 -18.91 -5.67 -0.80
N PRO A 208 -17.94 -4.80 -1.08
CA PRO A 208 -17.96 -4.02 -2.31
C PRO A 208 -18.00 -4.96 -3.54
N ALA A 209 -18.79 -4.59 -4.55
CA ALA A 209 -19.09 -5.48 -5.68
C ALA A 209 -17.86 -5.93 -6.49
N HIS A 210 -16.79 -5.13 -6.49
CA HIS A 210 -15.52 -5.40 -7.17
C HIS A 210 -14.53 -6.24 -6.36
N ILE A 211 -14.90 -6.68 -5.14
CA ILE A 211 -14.03 -7.44 -4.24
C ILE A 211 -14.38 -8.93 -4.24
N LYS A 212 -13.37 -9.75 -4.51
CA LYS A 212 -13.39 -11.20 -4.33
C LYS A 212 -12.63 -11.56 -3.06
N LEU A 213 -13.35 -11.94 -2.01
CA LEU A 213 -12.76 -12.30 -0.72
C LEU A 213 -12.48 -13.80 -0.65
N TYR A 214 -11.26 -14.14 -0.23
CA TYR A 214 -10.82 -15.49 0.09
C TYR A 214 -10.35 -15.53 1.53
N TRP A 215 -10.79 -16.54 2.27
CA TRP A 215 -10.39 -16.74 3.65
C TRP A 215 -9.73 -18.11 3.83
N TYR A 216 -8.44 -18.09 4.15
CA TYR A 216 -7.62 -19.27 4.37
C TYR A 216 -7.45 -19.49 5.86
N TRP A 217 -7.65 -20.73 6.27
CA TRP A 217 -7.48 -21.18 7.65
C TRP A 217 -6.17 -21.94 7.72
N LEU A 218 -5.27 -21.47 8.58
CA LEU A 218 -3.91 -21.97 8.66
C LEU A 218 -3.63 -22.65 9.99
N ASP A 219 -2.75 -23.63 9.94
CA ASP A 219 -2.06 -24.21 11.08
C ASP A 219 -0.56 -24.07 10.84
N ASP A 220 0.18 -23.65 11.87
CA ASP A 220 1.65 -23.61 11.87
C ASP A 220 2.27 -24.70 12.74
N ASN A 221 1.46 -25.69 13.15
CA ASN A 221 1.79 -26.77 14.06
C ASN A 221 2.34 -26.29 15.42
N GLY A 222 1.94 -25.11 15.86
CA GLY A 222 2.41 -24.49 17.11
C GLY A 222 3.86 -24.01 17.05
N SER A 223 4.44 -23.89 15.84
CA SER A 223 5.80 -23.37 15.65
C SER A 223 5.92 -21.90 16.05
N GLY A 224 4.80 -21.17 16.12
CA GLY A 224 4.79 -19.71 16.34
C GLY A 224 5.21 -18.93 15.10
N TYR A 225 5.25 -19.58 13.93
CA TYR A 225 5.57 -18.95 12.66
C TYR A 225 4.54 -17.88 12.27
N LEU A 226 3.27 -18.08 12.61
CA LEU A 226 2.19 -17.12 12.42
C LEU A 226 2.20 -15.97 13.45
N HIS A 227 3.35 -15.46 13.89
CA HIS A 227 3.37 -14.38 14.88
C HIS A 227 3.15 -12.97 14.27
N GLN A 228 3.73 -12.73 13.10
CA GLN A 228 3.72 -11.40 12.48
C GLN A 228 2.37 -11.12 11.81
N ARG A 229 1.92 -9.86 11.86
CA ARG A 229 0.70 -9.42 11.17
C ARG A 229 1.05 -8.39 10.12
N GLY A 230 0.42 -8.47 8.96
CA GLY A 230 0.73 -7.55 7.88
C GLY A 230 -0.19 -7.72 6.68
N LEU A 231 -0.05 -6.77 5.76
CA LEU A 231 -0.63 -6.90 4.44
C LEU A 231 0.42 -6.59 3.38
N PHE A 232 0.23 -7.13 2.20
CA PHE A 232 1.05 -6.79 1.05
C PHE A 232 0.29 -6.90 -0.27
N THR A 233 0.88 -6.28 -1.28
CA THR A 233 0.47 -6.30 -2.68
C THR A 233 1.71 -6.58 -3.53
N ALA A 234 1.56 -6.63 -4.86
CA ALA A 234 2.70 -6.74 -5.77
C ALA A 234 3.73 -5.59 -5.63
N LYS A 235 3.34 -4.43 -5.08
CA LYS A 235 4.21 -3.25 -5.01
C LYS A 235 4.98 -3.11 -3.69
N GLY A 236 4.50 -3.73 -2.61
CA GLY A 236 4.98 -3.47 -1.26
C GLY A 236 4.09 -4.08 -0.17
N GLY A 237 4.52 -3.96 1.07
CA GLY A 237 3.75 -4.41 2.23
C GLY A 237 3.91 -3.51 3.44
N LEU A 238 3.05 -3.73 4.43
CA LEU A 238 3.10 -3.10 5.75
C LEU A 238 3.01 -4.18 6.83
N ILE A 239 3.71 -3.96 7.93
CA ILE A 239 3.63 -4.75 9.16
C ILE A 239 2.82 -3.97 10.18
N TYR A 240 1.89 -4.65 10.85
CA TYR A 240 1.02 -4.10 11.88
C TYR A 240 1.38 -4.74 13.21
N ASP A 241 1.88 -3.94 14.16
CA ASP A 241 2.28 -4.45 15.47
C ASP A 241 1.11 -5.16 16.19
N ARG A 242 -0.06 -4.50 16.23
CA ARG A 242 -1.26 -5.03 16.93
C ARG A 242 -2.34 -5.59 16.01
N GLY A 243 -1.99 -5.91 14.77
CA GLY A 243 -2.92 -6.51 13.80
C GLY A 243 -4.03 -5.57 13.34
N PHE A 244 -5.15 -6.17 12.90
CA PHE A 244 -6.22 -5.45 12.19
C PHE A 244 -7.51 -5.25 12.98
N GLU A 245 -7.56 -5.62 14.26
CA GLU A 245 -8.77 -5.46 15.08
C GLU A 245 -8.88 -4.05 15.67
N GLU A 246 -9.96 -3.35 15.33
CA GLU A 246 -10.41 -2.18 16.12
C GLU A 246 -10.90 -2.63 17.51
N PRO A 247 -10.32 -2.13 18.61
CA PRO A 247 -10.76 -2.46 19.96
C PRO A 247 -12.17 -1.93 20.27
N ASN A 248 -12.95 -2.68 21.04
CA ASN A 248 -14.25 -2.22 21.53
C ASN A 248 -14.14 -1.11 22.59
N ASP A 249 -13.06 -1.12 23.37
CA ASP A 249 -12.82 -0.11 24.40
C ASP A 249 -12.33 1.20 23.76
N ARG A 250 -13.08 2.28 23.97
CA ARG A 250 -12.77 3.62 23.42
C ARG A 250 -11.39 4.13 23.83
N LEU A 251 -10.91 3.78 25.03
CA LEU A 251 -9.57 4.18 25.47
C LEU A 251 -8.50 3.42 24.69
N GLN A 252 -8.73 2.15 24.37
CA GLN A 252 -7.81 1.34 23.60
C GLN A 252 -7.75 1.72 22.11
N ILE A 253 -8.79 2.36 21.58
CA ILE A 253 -8.78 2.92 20.21
C ILE A 253 -7.73 4.03 20.09
N GLN A 254 -7.58 4.87 21.13
CA GLN A 254 -6.62 5.97 21.14
C GLN A 254 -5.18 5.53 21.42
N VAL A 255 -4.98 4.29 21.91
CA VAL A 255 -3.64 3.72 22.06
C VAL A 255 -3.04 3.51 20.68
N LEU A 256 -1.89 4.14 20.44
CA LEU A 256 -1.20 4.05 19.17
C LEU A 256 -0.62 2.65 18.96
N THR A 257 -0.65 2.19 17.71
CA THR A 257 0.05 1.00 17.24
C THR A 257 1.08 1.40 16.20
N ASP A 258 2.20 0.70 16.17
CA ASP A 258 3.18 0.85 15.10
C ASP A 258 2.73 0.12 13.84
N ILE A 259 2.85 0.82 12.72
CA ILE A 259 2.71 0.32 11.36
C ILE A 259 3.96 0.74 10.60
N THR A 260 4.65 -0.22 10.00
CA THR A 260 5.94 0.03 9.32
C THR A 260 5.97 -0.56 7.91
N PRO A 261 6.70 0.07 6.97
CA PRO A 261 6.99 -0.54 5.68
C PRO A 261 7.64 -1.91 5.83
N MET A 262 7.17 -2.87 5.04
CA MET A 262 7.80 -4.17 4.94
C MET A 262 9.03 -4.05 4.02
N PRO A 263 10.24 -4.43 4.49
CA PRO A 263 11.42 -4.46 3.64
C PRO A 263 11.24 -5.42 2.46
N GLN A 264 11.85 -5.12 1.31
CA GLN A 264 11.72 -5.92 0.08
C GLN A 264 11.98 -7.42 0.29
N ARG A 265 13.05 -7.78 1.04
CA ARG A 265 13.35 -9.19 1.36
C ARG A 265 12.24 -9.86 2.19
N GLY A 266 11.64 -9.09 3.11
CA GLY A 266 10.51 -9.56 3.91
C GLY A 266 9.26 -9.77 3.06
N LEU A 267 9.00 -8.86 2.12
CA LEU A 267 7.92 -8.99 1.14
C LEU A 267 8.06 -10.26 0.30
N GLU A 268 9.24 -10.50 -0.26
CA GLU A 268 9.51 -11.70 -1.07
C GLU A 268 9.35 -12.99 -0.27
N ALA A 269 9.77 -13.00 0.99
CA ALA A 269 9.53 -14.14 1.89
C ALA A 269 8.04 -14.35 2.11
N LYS A 270 7.32 -13.32 2.57
CA LYS A 270 5.88 -13.41 2.86
C LYS A 270 5.05 -13.74 1.62
N ALA A 271 5.45 -13.27 0.45
CA ALA A 271 4.80 -13.63 -0.81
C ALA A 271 4.96 -15.12 -1.16
N ARG A 272 6.08 -15.75 -0.79
CA ARG A 272 6.26 -17.21 -0.91
C ARG A 272 5.45 -17.96 0.15
N ASP A 273 5.46 -17.49 1.39
CA ASP A 273 4.80 -18.18 2.49
C ASP A 273 3.27 -18.18 2.35
N PHE A 274 2.71 -17.02 1.98
CA PHE A 274 1.28 -16.78 1.84
C PHE A 274 0.83 -16.81 0.38
N ASN A 275 1.23 -17.86 -0.35
CA ASN A 275 0.79 -18.12 -1.70
C ASN A 275 -0.30 -19.21 -1.71
N PRO A 276 -1.54 -18.91 -2.13
CA PRO A 276 -2.62 -19.89 -2.20
C PRO A 276 -2.32 -21.14 -3.04
N ALA A 277 -1.44 -21.03 -4.05
CA ALA A 277 -1.07 -22.15 -4.91
C ALA A 277 -0.05 -23.09 -4.26
N GLN A 278 0.79 -22.56 -3.37
CA GLN A 278 1.84 -23.30 -2.69
C GLN A 278 2.20 -22.55 -1.40
N LEU A 279 1.65 -22.98 -0.27
CA LEU A 279 2.01 -22.42 1.02
C LEU A 279 3.49 -22.68 1.34
N GLY A 280 4.05 -21.80 2.18
CA GLY A 280 5.36 -22.03 2.78
C GLY A 280 5.39 -23.33 3.60
N PRO A 281 6.57 -23.94 3.76
CA PRO A 281 6.71 -25.26 4.40
C PRO A 281 6.27 -25.29 5.87
N GLU A 282 6.24 -24.13 6.54
CA GLU A 282 5.82 -23.96 7.94
C GLU A 282 4.29 -23.82 8.09
N LEU A 283 3.53 -23.80 6.98
CA LEU A 283 2.10 -23.51 6.99
C LEU A 283 1.31 -24.63 6.32
N ALA A 284 0.22 -25.05 6.97
CA ALA A 284 -0.74 -25.99 6.43
C ALA A 284 -2.14 -25.35 6.33
N LEU A 285 -2.90 -25.69 5.28
CA LEU A 285 -4.32 -25.34 5.19
C LEU A 285 -5.15 -26.26 6.08
N VAL A 286 -6.04 -25.68 6.87
CA VAL A 286 -7.07 -26.42 7.62
C VAL A 286 -8.38 -26.41 6.86
N GLY A 287 -8.58 -27.48 6.09
CA GLY A 287 -9.75 -27.68 5.24
C GLY A 287 -9.75 -26.77 4.01
N ILE A 288 -10.93 -26.56 3.43
CA ILE A 288 -11.10 -25.77 2.21
C ILE A 288 -11.20 -24.28 2.58
N PRO A 289 -10.52 -23.38 1.83
CA PRO A 289 -10.69 -21.94 2.00
C PRO A 289 -12.14 -21.50 1.72
N TRP A 290 -12.65 -20.56 2.52
CA TRP A 290 -13.93 -19.93 2.21
C TRP A 290 -13.74 -18.90 1.09
N LYS A 291 -14.74 -18.74 0.22
CA LYS A 291 -14.71 -17.80 -0.92
C LYS A 291 -16.02 -17.06 -1.03
N SER A 292 -15.97 -15.76 -1.34
CA SER A 292 -17.17 -14.96 -1.58
C SER A 292 -17.80 -15.22 -2.95
N TYR A 293 -17.07 -15.83 -3.88
CA TYR A 293 -17.50 -16.07 -5.25
C TYR A 293 -17.27 -17.57 -5.64
N PRO A 294 -17.98 -18.08 -6.67
CA PRO A 294 -17.91 -19.47 -7.10
C PRO A 294 -16.53 -19.92 -7.60
#